data_AF-A0A317N8S2-F1
#
_entry.id   AF-A0A317N8S2-F1
#
_cell.length_a   1.000
_cell.length_b   1.000
_cell.length_c   1.000
_cell.angle_alpha   90.00
_cell.angle_beta   90.00
_cell.angle_gamma   90.00
#
_symmetry.space_group_name_H-M   'P 1'
#
loop_
_entity.id
_entity.type
_entity.pdbx_description
1 polymer ?
#
loop_
_entity_poly.entity_id
_entity_poly.type
_entity_poly.pdbx_seq_one_letter_code
_entity_poly.pdbx_strand_id
1 'polypeptide(L)'
;MSESVFGTDPLWLVVLKALGVFVYLMLVPLIAVYAERKVVAWMQMRVGPNRIGPGGMFQSIADGVKMALKEDIIPAIVDKPIFVLAPIISVIPAFMAFAVIPFGPEVSILGHTTALQLTDMPVAVLYILAITSIGVYGIVLAGWSSGSTYPLLGGLRSTAQVISYEIAMALTFATVFLLSGTMATSGIVTAQEGTWYVFLLLPSFLIYCVAMVGETNRAPFDLPEAEGELVGGFHTEYSSLKFAMFMLAEYVNMATVSALATTLFLGGWRAPFPISLWAGANSGWWPLLWFTLKVWTFLFVFVWLRGTLPRLRYDQFMNLGWKLLIPTSLVWVMIVATARVLDIEGIPGKNAILVGVGLAITVAMIAMFLRAGRAKGLPPLPEEPTKSPVFLGFPVPPMPARTDAEPEPGLFDPLAGFAVTAATMFKKPNTEFYPEQKVPTAPRYHGRHQLNRYADGLEKCIGCELCAWACPADAIFVEGADNTEDERFSPGERYGRVYQINYLRCIGCGLCIEACPTRALTMTNDYELTDDNRADLIYEKDRLLAPLAEGMTPPPHAMAPGTDEADYYLGRVQPTTSEEVLR
;
A
#
# COMPACT_ATOMS: atom_id res chain seq x y z
N MET A 1 -5.47 44.44 -0.12
CA MET A 1 -5.02 44.16 -1.50
C MET A 1 -6.28 43.98 -2.32
N SER A 2 -6.44 44.75 -3.38
CA SER A 2 -7.73 45.08 -3.99
C SER A 2 -8.41 43.88 -4.64
N GLU A 3 -9.75 43.85 -4.57
CA GLU A 3 -10.67 43.00 -5.32
C GLU A 3 -10.54 43.13 -6.87
N SER A 4 -9.51 43.81 -7.38
CA SER A 4 -9.43 44.30 -8.77
C SER A 4 -8.56 43.47 -9.71
N VAL A 5 -7.92 42.38 -9.25
CA VAL A 5 -7.04 41.53 -10.09
C VAL A 5 -7.77 40.27 -10.58
N PHE A 6 -8.82 39.85 -9.88
CA PHE A 6 -9.60 38.68 -10.25
C PHE A 6 -10.77 39.07 -11.18
N GLY A 7 -10.98 38.29 -12.24
CA GLY A 7 -12.06 38.51 -13.21
C GLY A 7 -11.71 39.43 -14.39
N THR A 8 -10.52 40.04 -14.40
CA THR A 8 -10.00 40.85 -15.52
C THR A 8 -9.05 40.08 -16.43
N ASP A 9 -8.76 38.82 -16.12
CA ASP A 9 -7.85 37.98 -16.89
C ASP A 9 -8.45 37.63 -18.26
N PRO A 10 -7.68 37.73 -19.36
CA PRO A 10 -8.16 37.32 -20.67
C PRO A 10 -8.39 35.80 -20.71
N LEU A 11 -9.37 35.36 -21.50
CA LEU A 11 -9.81 33.96 -21.51
C LEU A 11 -8.69 32.96 -21.83
N TRP A 12 -7.75 33.31 -22.72
CA TRP A 12 -6.61 32.46 -23.04
C TRP A 12 -5.71 32.22 -21.81
N LEU A 13 -5.58 33.21 -20.93
CA LEU A 13 -4.76 33.12 -19.73
C LEU A 13 -5.49 32.30 -18.64
N VAL A 14 -6.81 32.42 -18.55
CA VAL A 14 -7.63 31.56 -17.68
C VAL A 14 -7.50 30.09 -18.10
N VAL A 15 -7.57 29.80 -19.40
CA VAL A 15 -7.37 28.44 -19.93
C VAL A 15 -5.95 27.94 -19.66
N LEU A 16 -4.93 28.78 -19.84
CA LEU A 16 -3.54 28.42 -19.53
C LEU A 16 -3.34 28.11 -18.05
N LYS A 17 -3.92 28.91 -17.14
CA LYS A 17 -3.91 28.66 -15.70
C LYS A 17 -4.63 27.36 -15.34
N ALA A 18 -5.82 27.14 -15.89
CA ALA A 18 -6.58 25.91 -15.67
C ALA A 18 -5.80 24.67 -16.14
N LEU A 19 -5.17 24.74 -17.31
CA LEU A 19 -4.28 23.69 -17.80
C LEU A 19 -3.06 23.49 -16.88
N GLY A 20 -2.45 24.57 -16.40
CA GLY A 20 -1.33 24.52 -15.46
C GLY A 20 -1.70 23.83 -14.14
N VAL A 21 -2.86 24.18 -13.57
CA VAL A 21 -3.40 23.51 -12.37
C VAL A 21 -3.71 22.04 -12.65
N PHE A 22 -4.34 21.73 -13.78
CA PHE A 22 -4.63 20.36 -14.18
C PHE A 22 -3.34 19.52 -14.31
N VAL A 23 -2.31 20.04 -14.98
CA VAL A 23 -1.01 19.38 -15.12
C VAL A 23 -0.34 19.19 -13.75
N TYR A 24 -0.37 20.21 -12.88
CA TYR A 24 0.14 20.11 -11.51
C TYR A 24 -0.55 18.97 -10.75
N LEU A 25 -1.88 18.88 -10.82
CA LEU A 25 -2.67 17.83 -10.16
C LEU A 25 -2.54 16.46 -10.80
N MET A 26 -2.08 16.34 -12.04
CA MET A 26 -1.72 15.06 -12.64
C MET A 26 -0.31 14.61 -12.20
N LEU A 27 0.61 15.56 -12.05
CA LEU A 27 1.99 15.27 -11.62
C LEU A 27 2.09 14.92 -10.14
N VAL A 28 1.33 15.59 -9.26
CA VAL A 28 1.39 15.35 -7.82
C VAL A 28 1.08 13.89 -7.44
N PRO A 29 -0.07 13.29 -7.84
CA PRO A 29 -0.36 11.88 -7.61
C PRO A 29 0.69 10.93 -8.20
N LEU A 30 1.14 11.20 -9.43
CA LEU A 30 2.12 10.35 -10.13
C LEU A 30 3.43 10.24 -9.34
N ILE A 31 3.92 11.38 -8.84
CA ILE A 31 5.12 11.45 -8.00
C ILE A 31 4.82 10.91 -6.60
N ALA A 32 3.63 11.18 -6.05
CA ALA A 32 3.26 10.77 -4.68
C ALA A 32 3.19 9.25 -4.57
N VAL A 33 2.59 8.55 -5.53
CA VAL A 33 2.56 7.08 -5.57
C VAL A 33 3.97 6.48 -5.61
N TYR A 34 4.86 7.05 -6.41
CA TYR A 34 6.26 6.61 -6.49
C TYR A 34 7.00 6.87 -5.17
N ALA A 35 6.85 8.07 -4.60
CA ALA A 35 7.45 8.47 -3.34
C ALA A 35 6.95 7.59 -2.19
N GLU A 36 5.65 7.33 -2.11
CA GLU A 36 5.02 6.47 -1.11
C GLU A 36 5.63 5.06 -1.14
N ARG A 37 5.74 4.44 -2.32
CA ARG A 37 6.36 3.12 -2.47
C ARG A 37 7.79 3.08 -1.95
N LYS A 38 8.60 4.11 -2.22
CA LYS A 38 10.00 4.17 -1.76
C LYS A 38 10.11 4.45 -0.27
N VAL A 39 9.39 5.43 0.23
CA VAL A 39 9.46 5.85 1.63
C VAL A 39 8.97 4.75 2.55
N VAL A 40 7.86 4.07 2.22
CA VAL A 40 7.37 2.91 2.98
C VAL A 40 8.36 1.75 2.92
N ALA A 41 8.98 1.49 1.76
CA ALA A 41 10.01 0.47 1.64
C ALA A 41 11.21 0.76 2.57
N TRP A 42 11.66 2.01 2.65
CA TRP A 42 12.73 2.42 3.56
C TRP A 42 12.34 2.26 5.04
N MET A 43 11.13 2.64 5.44
CA MET A 43 10.64 2.39 6.80
C MET A 43 10.63 0.89 7.15
N GLN A 44 10.32 0.04 6.17
CA GLN A 44 10.29 -1.42 6.28
C GLN A 44 11.64 -2.11 6.03
N MET A 45 12.75 -1.36 5.93
CA MET A 45 14.10 -1.90 5.69
C MET A 45 14.25 -2.70 4.38
N ARG A 46 13.39 -2.43 3.38
CA ARG A 46 13.43 -3.03 2.05
C ARG A 46 13.69 -2.02 0.93
N VAL A 47 14.12 -2.55 -0.21
CA VAL A 47 14.39 -1.73 -1.40
C VAL A 47 13.05 -1.45 -2.10
N GLY A 48 12.76 -0.17 -2.36
CA GLY A 48 11.61 0.24 -3.16
C GLY A 48 11.82 -0.02 -4.66
N PRO A 49 10.91 0.46 -5.53
CA PRO A 49 11.04 0.26 -6.98
C PRO A 49 12.42 0.72 -7.52
N ASN A 50 13.14 -0.17 -8.21
CA ASN A 50 14.49 0.08 -8.73
C ASN A 50 14.71 -0.33 -10.20
N ARG A 51 13.69 -0.86 -10.90
CA ARG A 51 13.83 -1.44 -12.25
C ARG A 51 13.52 -0.49 -13.39
N ILE A 52 12.33 0.11 -13.40
CA ILE A 52 11.85 0.88 -14.55
C ILE A 52 12.41 2.32 -14.47
N GLY A 53 13.50 2.55 -15.20
CA GLY A 53 14.22 3.83 -15.20
C GLY A 53 15.19 4.00 -14.03
N PRO A 54 15.94 5.12 -13.97
CA PRO A 54 16.90 5.38 -12.91
C PRO A 54 16.20 5.43 -11.55
N GLY A 55 16.44 4.42 -10.71
CA GLY A 55 15.79 4.28 -9.42
C GLY A 55 14.28 4.05 -9.48
N GLY A 56 13.73 3.51 -10.56
CA GLY A 56 12.29 3.17 -10.65
C GLY A 56 11.35 4.35 -10.96
N MET A 57 11.88 5.50 -11.37
CA MET A 57 11.10 6.73 -11.58
C MET A 57 9.95 6.59 -12.60
N PHE A 58 10.08 5.69 -13.58
CA PHE A 58 9.05 5.51 -14.62
C PHE A 58 7.98 4.47 -14.24
N GLN A 59 8.01 3.92 -13.02
CA GLN A 59 7.04 2.92 -12.57
C GLN A 59 5.60 3.44 -12.62
N SER A 60 5.33 4.64 -12.10
CA SER A 60 3.97 5.20 -12.09
C SER A 60 3.41 5.41 -13.51
N ILE A 61 4.28 5.71 -14.48
CA ILE A 61 3.90 5.83 -15.90
C ILE A 61 3.53 4.45 -16.46
N ALA A 62 4.34 3.42 -16.18
CA ALA A 62 4.05 2.05 -16.59
C ALA A 62 2.73 1.54 -16.01
N ASP A 63 2.43 1.89 -14.75
CA ASP A 63 1.15 1.57 -14.11
C ASP A 63 -0.03 2.27 -14.81
N GLY A 64 0.14 3.55 -15.19
CA GLY A 64 -0.87 4.29 -15.97
C GLY A 64 -1.12 3.66 -17.34
N VAL A 65 -0.07 3.30 -18.07
CA VAL A 65 -0.18 2.60 -19.38
C VAL A 65 -0.86 1.25 -19.21
N LYS A 66 -0.50 0.50 -18.16
CA LYS A 66 -1.18 -0.76 -17.82
C LYS A 66 -2.68 -0.54 -17.61
N MET A 67 -3.07 0.47 -16.84
CA MET A 67 -4.50 0.73 -16.61
C MET A 67 -5.23 1.14 -17.89
N ALA A 68 -4.59 1.84 -18.81
CA ALA A 68 -5.18 2.21 -20.10
C ALA A 68 -5.34 1.02 -21.07
N LEU A 69 -4.40 0.07 -21.06
CA LEU A 69 -4.44 -1.13 -21.90
C LEU A 69 -5.22 -2.28 -21.26
N LYS A 70 -5.51 -2.20 -19.96
CA LYS A 70 -6.27 -3.22 -19.24
C LYS A 70 -7.71 -3.24 -19.73
N GLU A 71 -8.25 -4.43 -19.90
CA GLU A 71 -9.65 -4.65 -20.26
C GLU A 71 -10.62 -4.00 -19.26
N ASP A 72 -11.53 -3.18 -19.78
CA ASP A 72 -12.59 -2.53 -19.01
C ASP A 72 -13.84 -3.43 -18.98
N ILE A 73 -14.02 -4.14 -17.86
CA ILE A 73 -15.12 -5.08 -17.65
C ILE A 73 -16.29 -4.34 -17.01
N ILE A 74 -17.48 -4.50 -17.58
CA ILE A 74 -18.75 -4.04 -16.99
C ILE A 74 -19.59 -5.28 -16.68
N PRO A 75 -19.79 -5.64 -15.40
CA PRO A 75 -20.57 -6.81 -15.03
C PRO A 75 -22.02 -6.73 -15.53
N ALA A 76 -22.70 -7.87 -15.66
CA ALA A 76 -24.09 -7.88 -16.14
C ALA A 76 -25.10 -7.40 -15.08
N ILE A 77 -24.76 -7.53 -13.79
CA ILE A 77 -25.64 -7.22 -12.66
C ILE A 77 -25.69 -5.72 -12.30
N VAL A 78 -24.76 -4.91 -12.81
CA VAL A 78 -24.60 -3.50 -12.40
C VAL A 78 -25.59 -2.56 -13.07
N ASP A 79 -25.91 -1.47 -12.38
CA ASP A 79 -26.59 -0.32 -12.97
C ASP A 79 -25.61 0.45 -13.87
N LYS A 80 -25.67 0.22 -15.19
CA LYS A 80 -24.65 0.72 -16.13
C LYS A 80 -24.49 2.26 -16.12
N PRO A 81 -25.56 3.08 -16.17
CA PRO A 81 -25.42 4.53 -16.11
C PRO A 81 -24.69 5.00 -14.85
N ILE A 82 -25.11 4.55 -13.67
CA ILE A 82 -24.52 5.00 -12.40
C ILE A 82 -23.10 4.44 -12.25
N PHE A 83 -22.86 3.20 -12.68
CA PHE A 83 -21.55 2.56 -12.61
C PHE A 83 -20.49 3.34 -13.39
N VAL A 84 -20.82 3.87 -14.58
CA VAL A 84 -19.91 4.69 -15.38
C VAL A 84 -19.79 6.12 -14.83
N LEU A 85 -20.86 6.68 -14.28
CA LEU A 85 -20.89 8.07 -13.80
C LEU A 85 -20.22 8.24 -12.43
N ALA A 86 -20.25 7.24 -11.56
CA ALA A 86 -19.73 7.33 -10.20
C ALA A 86 -18.23 7.72 -10.11
N PRO A 87 -17.31 7.11 -10.90
CA PRO A 87 -15.92 7.57 -10.93
C PRO A 87 -15.77 9.03 -11.40
N ILE A 88 -16.57 9.45 -12.38
CA ILE A 88 -16.54 10.81 -12.93
C ILE A 88 -16.98 11.83 -11.86
N ILE A 89 -18.04 11.50 -11.11
CA ILE A 89 -18.52 12.31 -9.98
C ILE A 89 -17.48 12.40 -8.86
N SER A 90 -16.62 11.39 -8.68
CA SER A 90 -15.53 11.46 -7.70
C SER A 90 -14.37 12.34 -8.18
N VAL A 91 -14.00 12.24 -9.46
CA VAL A 91 -12.86 12.94 -10.04
C VAL A 91 -13.10 14.45 -10.22
N ILE A 92 -14.25 14.85 -10.77
CA ILE A 92 -14.53 16.26 -11.10
C ILE A 92 -14.37 17.17 -9.86
N PRO A 93 -14.98 16.86 -8.70
CA PRO A 93 -14.82 17.63 -7.47
C PRO A 93 -13.37 17.75 -7.00
N ALA A 94 -12.59 16.66 -7.11
CA ALA A 94 -11.20 16.65 -6.67
C ALA A 94 -10.36 17.69 -7.43
N PHE A 95 -10.58 17.83 -8.74
CA PHE A 95 -9.92 18.86 -9.56
C PHE A 95 -10.50 20.26 -9.32
N MET A 96 -11.82 20.39 -9.20
CA MET A 96 -12.48 21.69 -9.04
C MET A 96 -12.10 22.40 -7.73
N ALA A 97 -11.83 21.65 -6.65
CA ALA A 97 -11.46 22.23 -5.36
C ALA A 97 -10.21 23.12 -5.42
N PHE A 98 -9.27 22.83 -6.33
CA PHE A 98 -8.05 23.63 -6.52
C PHE A 98 -8.24 24.96 -7.24
N ALA A 99 -9.42 25.21 -7.84
CA ALA A 99 -9.71 26.46 -8.53
C ALA A 99 -9.57 27.70 -7.62
N VAL A 100 -9.85 27.54 -6.32
CA VAL A 100 -9.87 28.63 -5.35
C VAL A 100 -8.66 28.64 -4.40
N ILE A 101 -7.66 27.77 -4.62
CA ILE A 101 -6.49 27.69 -3.75
C ILE A 101 -5.36 28.60 -4.29
N PRO A 102 -4.78 29.50 -3.48
CA PRO A 102 -3.71 30.39 -3.91
C PRO A 102 -2.34 29.70 -3.89
N PHE A 103 -1.71 29.58 -5.05
CA PHE A 103 -0.38 28.99 -5.18
C PHE A 103 0.76 30.01 -4.97
N GLY A 104 0.47 31.30 -5.08
CA GLY A 104 1.46 32.36 -5.04
C GLY A 104 0.86 33.77 -5.10
N PRO A 105 1.69 34.82 -5.04
CA PRO A 105 1.29 36.21 -5.20
C PRO A 105 0.95 36.53 -6.67
N GLU A 106 0.84 37.82 -6.97
CA GLU A 106 0.77 38.34 -8.32
C GLU A 106 2.10 38.13 -9.07
N VAL A 107 1.99 37.58 -10.28
CA VAL A 107 3.11 37.29 -11.16
C VAL A 107 2.81 37.82 -12.56
N SER A 108 3.83 38.36 -13.23
CA SER A 108 3.74 38.77 -14.63
C SER A 108 3.90 37.56 -15.56
N ILE A 109 2.87 37.21 -16.32
CA ILE A 109 2.90 36.22 -17.39
C ILE A 109 2.74 36.95 -18.72
N LEU A 110 3.78 36.93 -19.56
CA LEU A 110 3.76 37.54 -20.91
C LEU A 110 3.24 39.00 -20.94
N GLY A 111 3.62 39.79 -19.93
CA GLY A 111 3.22 41.21 -19.81
C GLY A 111 1.91 41.47 -19.07
N HIS A 112 1.15 40.43 -18.67
CA HIS A 112 -0.04 40.56 -17.82
C HIS A 112 0.27 40.20 -16.36
N THR A 113 0.00 41.10 -15.42
CA THR A 113 0.11 40.84 -13.98
C THR A 113 -1.13 40.12 -13.50
N THR A 114 -0.98 38.88 -13.05
CA THR A 114 -2.13 38.09 -12.58
C THR A 114 -1.77 37.29 -11.35
N ALA A 115 -2.75 37.06 -10.47
CA ALA A 115 -2.56 36.21 -9.30
C ALA A 115 -2.37 34.74 -9.70
N LEU A 116 -1.50 34.03 -8.98
CA LEU A 116 -1.29 32.58 -9.15
C LEU A 116 -2.41 31.76 -8.48
N GLN A 117 -3.65 32.07 -8.88
CA GLN A 117 -4.90 31.48 -8.44
C GLN A 117 -5.89 31.59 -9.62
N LEU A 118 -6.77 30.62 -9.81
CA LEU A 118 -7.71 30.63 -10.94
C LEU A 118 -8.86 31.61 -10.69
N THR A 119 -9.48 31.54 -9.52
CA THR A 119 -10.52 32.48 -9.09
C THR A 119 -10.52 32.62 -7.57
N ASP A 120 -10.93 33.77 -7.07
CA ASP A 120 -11.17 33.99 -5.65
C ASP A 120 -12.62 34.45 -5.44
N MET A 121 -13.31 33.81 -4.51
CA MET A 121 -14.70 34.09 -4.20
C MET A 121 -14.83 34.44 -2.71
N PRO A 122 -15.75 35.33 -2.31
CA PRO A 122 -15.94 35.66 -0.89
C PRO A 122 -16.23 34.45 0.01
N VAL A 123 -16.79 33.38 -0.57
CA VAL A 123 -17.16 32.13 0.11
C VAL A 123 -16.27 30.94 -0.32
N ALA A 124 -15.01 31.19 -0.71
CA ALA A 124 -14.11 30.19 -1.29
C ALA A 124 -13.98 28.89 -0.46
N VAL A 125 -13.83 28.98 0.87
CA VAL A 125 -13.70 27.77 1.71
C VAL A 125 -15.01 26.98 1.80
N LEU A 126 -16.17 27.65 1.77
CA LEU A 126 -17.47 26.97 1.73
C LEU A 126 -17.71 26.28 0.38
N TYR A 127 -17.23 26.87 -0.71
CA TYR A 127 -17.24 26.25 -2.04
C TYR A 127 -16.46 24.93 -2.04
N ILE A 128 -15.29 24.90 -1.38
CA ILE A 128 -14.49 23.67 -1.25
C ILE A 128 -15.28 22.60 -0.49
N LEU A 129 -15.86 22.94 0.67
CA LEU A 129 -16.69 22.00 1.46
C LEU A 129 -17.86 21.44 0.63
N ALA A 130 -18.56 22.29 -0.11
CA ALA A 130 -19.68 21.85 -0.94
C ALA A 130 -19.24 20.88 -2.03
N ILE A 131 -18.06 21.10 -2.60
CA ILE A 131 -17.50 20.25 -3.65
C ILE A 131 -16.97 18.93 -3.08
N THR A 132 -16.26 18.94 -1.96
CA THR A 132 -15.78 17.71 -1.30
C THR A 132 -16.95 16.81 -0.93
N SER A 133 -18.05 17.37 -0.39
CA SER A 133 -19.31 16.65 -0.14
C SER A 133 -19.86 15.98 -1.41
N ILE A 134 -19.75 16.61 -2.59
CA ILE A 134 -20.16 16.01 -3.87
C ILE A 134 -19.30 14.78 -4.20
N GLY A 135 -18.00 14.82 -3.90
CA GLY A 135 -17.08 13.70 -4.10
C GLY A 135 -17.51 12.44 -3.34
N VAL A 136 -18.09 12.60 -2.14
CA VAL A 136 -18.61 11.49 -1.32
C VAL A 136 -19.78 10.77 -1.99
N TYR A 137 -20.62 11.47 -2.76
CA TYR A 137 -21.69 10.82 -3.54
C TYR A 137 -21.11 9.86 -4.58
N GLY A 138 -19.94 10.15 -5.16
CA GLY A 138 -19.25 9.22 -6.06
C GLY A 138 -18.98 7.87 -5.40
N ILE A 139 -18.59 7.87 -4.12
CA ILE A 139 -18.30 6.66 -3.34
C ILE A 139 -19.58 5.85 -3.06
N VAL A 140 -20.66 6.50 -2.63
CA VAL A 140 -21.95 5.82 -2.37
C VAL A 140 -22.51 5.20 -3.65
N LEU A 141 -22.52 5.98 -4.73
CA LEU A 141 -23.07 5.56 -6.01
C LEU A 141 -22.25 4.41 -6.62
N ALA A 142 -20.93 4.38 -6.40
CA ALA A 142 -20.09 3.27 -6.80
C ALA A 142 -20.45 1.97 -6.05
N GLY A 143 -20.58 2.04 -4.72
CA GLY A 143 -20.99 0.89 -3.90
C GLY A 143 -22.39 0.38 -4.26
N TRP A 144 -23.34 1.28 -4.51
CA TRP A 144 -24.72 0.93 -4.89
C TRP A 144 -24.81 0.34 -6.31
N SER A 145 -24.15 0.96 -7.30
CA SER A 145 -24.23 0.53 -8.69
C SER A 145 -23.54 -0.81 -8.98
N SER A 146 -22.61 -1.21 -8.10
CA SER A 146 -21.88 -2.49 -8.18
C SER A 146 -22.77 -3.74 -8.08
N GLY A 147 -24.02 -3.61 -7.60
CA GLY A 147 -25.00 -4.71 -7.62
C GLY A 147 -24.69 -5.87 -6.65
N SER A 148 -23.65 -5.76 -5.83
CA SER A 148 -23.25 -6.73 -4.80
C SER A 148 -23.26 -6.11 -3.40
N THR A 149 -23.54 -6.92 -2.37
CA THR A 149 -23.72 -6.44 -0.99
C THR A 149 -22.41 -6.01 -0.33
N TYR A 150 -21.28 -6.62 -0.69
CA TYR A 150 -19.97 -6.29 -0.12
C TYR A 150 -19.50 -4.87 -0.49
N PRO A 151 -19.51 -4.46 -1.78
CA PRO A 151 -19.20 -3.08 -2.17
C PRO A 151 -20.18 -2.05 -1.64
N LEU A 152 -21.46 -2.42 -1.52
CA LEU A 152 -22.46 -1.54 -0.92
C LEU A 152 -22.14 -1.25 0.55
N LEU A 153 -21.81 -2.28 1.34
CA LEU A 153 -21.45 -2.11 2.74
C LEU A 153 -20.13 -1.34 2.92
N GLY A 154 -19.16 -1.56 2.03
CA GLY A 154 -17.93 -0.78 1.97
C GLY A 154 -18.16 0.70 1.65
N GLY A 155 -18.99 0.99 0.64
CA GLY A 155 -19.39 2.35 0.26
C GLY A 155 -20.12 3.09 1.39
N LEU A 156 -21.10 2.44 2.03
CA LEU A 156 -21.85 3.03 3.16
C LEU A 156 -20.94 3.35 4.35
N ARG A 157 -19.99 2.47 4.70
CA ARG A 157 -19.03 2.71 5.78
C ARG A 157 -18.10 3.87 5.45
N SER A 158 -17.56 3.91 4.23
CA SER A 158 -16.73 5.01 3.73
C SER A 158 -17.45 6.35 3.86
N THR A 159 -18.68 6.43 3.34
CA THR A 159 -19.47 7.65 3.37
C THR A 159 -19.80 8.11 4.79
N ALA A 160 -20.22 7.20 5.67
CA ALA A 160 -20.51 7.55 7.06
C ALA A 160 -19.26 8.11 7.78
N GLN A 161 -18.09 7.55 7.47
CA GLN A 161 -16.81 8.05 7.93
C GLN A 161 -16.53 9.45 7.38
N VAL A 162 -16.50 9.62 6.06
CA VAL A 162 -16.10 10.87 5.42
C VAL A 162 -16.98 12.01 5.90
N ILE A 163 -18.32 11.83 5.91
CA ILE A 163 -19.27 12.84 6.42
C ILE A 163 -18.99 13.20 7.89
N SER A 164 -18.69 12.22 8.75
CA SER A 164 -18.46 12.48 10.18
C SER A 164 -17.21 13.33 10.41
N TYR A 165 -16.16 13.10 9.61
CA TYR A 165 -14.91 13.84 9.71
C TYR A 165 -14.95 15.16 8.95
N GLU A 166 -15.78 15.28 7.92
CA GLU A 166 -16.09 16.53 7.24
C GLU A 166 -16.72 17.55 8.20
N ILE A 167 -17.64 17.11 9.07
CA ILE A 167 -18.22 17.96 10.14
C ILE A 167 -17.12 18.45 11.10
N ALA A 168 -16.27 17.54 11.57
CA ALA A 168 -15.17 17.90 12.46
C ALA A 168 -14.21 18.90 11.80
N MET A 169 -13.88 18.69 10.53
CA MET A 169 -13.07 19.57 9.71
C MET A 169 -13.72 20.96 9.54
N ALA A 170 -15.01 21.03 9.20
CA ALA A 170 -15.73 22.29 9.02
C ALA A 170 -15.76 23.14 10.30
N LEU A 171 -15.87 22.52 11.47
CA LEU A 171 -15.80 23.23 12.76
C LEU A 171 -14.43 23.88 13.00
N THR A 172 -13.34 23.27 12.51
CA THR A 172 -12.03 23.92 12.58
C THR A 172 -11.95 25.16 11.69
N PHE A 173 -12.62 25.16 10.53
CA PHE A 173 -12.66 26.32 9.63
C PHE A 173 -13.36 27.52 10.25
N ALA A 174 -14.42 27.28 11.04
CA ALA A 174 -15.10 28.36 11.76
C ALA A 174 -14.13 29.18 12.63
N THR A 175 -13.17 28.54 13.29
CA THR A 175 -12.14 29.26 14.09
C THR A 175 -11.22 30.12 13.23
N VAL A 176 -10.89 29.65 12.03
CA VAL A 176 -10.07 30.40 11.08
C VAL A 176 -10.82 31.63 10.60
N PHE A 177 -12.11 31.50 10.25
CA PHE A 177 -12.95 32.61 9.80
C PHE A 177 -13.13 33.69 10.87
N LEU A 178 -13.30 33.30 12.13
CA LEU A 178 -13.41 34.24 13.26
C LEU A 178 -12.15 35.09 13.42
N LEU A 179 -10.97 34.51 13.15
CA LEU A 179 -9.69 35.20 13.30
C LEU A 179 -9.32 36.01 12.05
N SER A 180 -9.57 35.50 10.85
CA SER A 180 -9.26 36.16 9.58
C SER A 180 -10.26 37.26 9.21
N GLY A 181 -11.52 37.15 9.66
CA GLY A 181 -12.62 38.04 9.28
C GLY A 181 -13.09 37.87 7.83
N THR A 182 -12.65 36.83 7.13
CA THR A 182 -13.02 36.54 5.74
C THR A 182 -13.00 35.04 5.44
N MET A 183 -13.84 34.61 4.49
CA MET A 183 -13.90 33.24 3.98
C MET A 183 -13.20 33.08 2.62
N ALA A 184 -12.63 34.17 2.06
CA ALA A 184 -11.80 34.15 0.86
C ALA A 184 -10.39 33.61 1.19
N THR A 185 -9.86 32.71 0.35
CA THR A 185 -8.58 32.03 0.61
C THR A 185 -7.40 32.99 0.52
N SER A 186 -7.43 33.95 -0.43
CA SER A 186 -6.40 34.99 -0.54
C SER A 186 -6.42 35.93 0.69
N GLY A 187 -7.62 36.27 1.17
CA GLY A 187 -7.84 37.06 2.37
C GLY A 187 -7.31 36.39 3.63
N ILE A 188 -7.50 35.07 3.75
CA ILE A 188 -6.94 34.29 4.87
C ILE A 188 -5.41 34.30 4.84
N VAL A 189 -4.78 34.08 3.68
CA VAL A 189 -3.29 34.09 3.57
C VAL A 189 -2.71 35.45 3.90
N THR A 190 -3.37 36.53 3.50
CA THR A 190 -2.95 37.90 3.84
C THR A 190 -3.10 38.19 5.34
N ALA A 191 -4.19 37.73 5.97
CA ALA A 191 -4.43 37.86 7.41
C ALA A 191 -3.43 37.07 8.29
N GLN A 192 -2.64 36.17 7.69
CA GLN A 192 -1.55 35.43 8.34
C GLN A 192 -0.19 36.15 8.26
N GLU A 193 -0.18 37.46 7.95
CA GLU A 193 1.04 38.26 8.00
C GLU A 193 1.54 38.40 9.44
N GLY A 194 2.83 38.11 9.65
CA GLY A 194 3.46 38.15 10.98
C GLY A 194 3.38 36.81 11.73
N THR A 195 2.18 36.28 12.00
CA THR A 195 2.02 35.03 12.77
C THR A 195 1.12 34.02 12.07
N TRP A 196 1.62 32.80 11.92
CA TRP A 196 0.83 31.68 11.39
C TRP A 196 -0.25 31.22 12.35
N TYR A 197 -1.37 30.76 11.79
CA TYR A 197 -2.50 30.31 12.60
C TYR A 197 -2.25 28.97 13.28
N VAL A 198 -1.25 28.18 12.88
CA VAL A 198 -0.84 26.99 13.67
C VAL A 198 -0.53 27.35 15.12
N PHE A 199 0.13 28.48 15.38
CA PHE A 199 0.51 28.86 16.73
C PHE A 199 -0.67 29.41 17.55
N LEU A 200 -1.63 30.04 16.88
CA LEU A 200 -2.80 30.66 17.54
C LEU A 200 -3.97 29.67 17.71
N LEU A 201 -4.13 28.75 16.75
CA LEU A 201 -5.25 27.82 16.63
C LEU A 201 -4.76 26.37 16.67
N LEU A 202 -3.83 26.05 17.57
CA LEU A 202 -3.21 24.73 17.68
C LEU A 202 -4.23 23.58 17.83
N PRO A 203 -5.28 23.68 18.67
CA PRO A 203 -6.32 22.64 18.74
C PRO A 203 -7.03 22.43 17.40
N SER A 204 -7.41 23.51 16.71
CA SER A 204 -8.02 23.44 15.38
C SER A 204 -7.11 22.74 14.38
N PHE A 205 -5.82 23.07 14.39
CA PHE A 205 -4.83 22.46 13.50
C PHE A 205 -4.70 20.95 13.73
N LEU A 206 -4.61 20.51 14.99
CA LEU A 206 -4.51 19.08 15.30
C LEU A 206 -5.79 18.32 14.96
N ILE A 207 -6.96 18.87 15.26
CA ILE A 207 -8.25 18.28 14.89
C ILE A 207 -8.35 18.20 13.36
N TYR A 208 -7.92 19.24 12.65
CA TYR A 208 -7.87 19.26 11.19
C TYR A 208 -6.93 18.17 10.65
N CYS A 209 -5.73 18.00 11.22
CA CYS A 209 -4.79 16.95 10.81
C CYS A 209 -5.35 15.54 11.00
N VAL A 210 -6.16 15.29 12.03
CA VAL A 210 -6.84 13.99 12.18
C VAL A 210 -7.99 13.87 11.19
N ALA A 211 -8.78 14.93 11.01
CA ALA A 211 -9.96 14.92 10.14
C ALA A 211 -9.62 14.78 8.66
N MET A 212 -8.54 15.41 8.19
CA MET A 212 -8.08 15.27 6.80
C MET A 212 -7.65 13.83 6.43
N VAL A 213 -7.19 13.04 7.42
CA VAL A 213 -6.90 11.62 7.20
C VAL A 213 -8.19 10.80 7.13
N GLY A 214 -9.19 11.15 7.95
CA GLY A 214 -10.52 10.54 7.87
C GLY A 214 -11.24 10.82 6.55
N GLU A 215 -11.11 12.04 6.03
CA GLU A 215 -11.70 12.50 4.76
C GLU A 215 -11.14 11.75 3.54
N THR A 216 -9.84 11.45 3.56
CA THR A 216 -9.14 10.83 2.43
C THR A 216 -9.19 9.30 2.44
N ASN A 217 -9.85 8.69 3.44
CA ASN A 217 -9.94 7.23 3.63
C ASN A 217 -8.58 6.51 3.62
N ARG A 218 -7.49 7.17 4.02
CA ARG A 218 -6.15 6.58 3.97
C ARG A 218 -5.80 5.87 5.28
N ALA A 219 -4.96 4.83 5.17
CA ALA A 219 -4.39 4.14 6.32
C ALA A 219 -3.75 5.14 7.30
N PRO A 220 -4.06 5.07 8.62
CA PRO A 220 -4.70 3.96 9.36
C PRO A 220 -6.25 3.92 9.34
N PHE A 221 -6.91 4.87 8.68
CA PHE A 221 -8.38 5.02 8.64
C PHE A 221 -8.99 4.54 7.32
N ASP A 222 -8.31 3.60 6.68
CA ASP A 222 -8.76 2.93 5.48
C ASP A 222 -9.65 1.73 5.85
N LEU A 223 -10.90 2.06 6.19
CA LEU A 223 -11.94 1.10 6.57
C LEU A 223 -12.60 0.41 5.35
N PRO A 224 -12.75 1.04 4.17
CA PRO A 224 -13.33 0.43 2.98
C PRO A 224 -12.34 -0.37 2.11
N GLU A 225 -11.09 0.06 1.94
CA GLU A 225 -10.09 -0.61 1.08
C GLU A 225 -9.33 -1.73 1.82
N ALA A 226 -9.54 -1.90 3.14
CA ALA A 226 -8.94 -2.97 3.94
C ALA A 226 -9.23 -4.39 3.39
N GLU A 227 -8.21 -4.99 2.78
CA GLU A 227 -8.20 -6.37 2.26
C GLU A 227 -8.63 -7.42 3.29
N GLY A 228 -8.36 -7.17 4.58
CA GLY A 228 -8.71 -8.07 5.69
C GLY A 228 -10.17 -7.98 6.17
N GLU A 229 -10.96 -7.00 5.71
CA GLU A 229 -12.39 -6.89 6.04
C GLU A 229 -13.28 -7.03 4.79
N LEU A 230 -13.27 -6.04 3.89
CA LEU A 230 -14.22 -5.94 2.78
C LEU A 230 -13.58 -6.01 1.39
N VAL A 231 -12.34 -6.51 1.29
CA VAL A 231 -11.67 -6.89 0.02
C VAL A 231 -11.73 -5.77 -1.05
N GLY A 232 -11.59 -4.51 -0.63
CA GLY A 232 -11.61 -3.38 -1.56
C GLY A 232 -12.99 -2.76 -1.82
N GLY A 233 -13.79 -2.59 -0.77
CA GLY A 233 -15.00 -1.77 -0.68
C GLY A 233 -15.72 -1.42 -2.00
N PHE A 234 -15.86 -0.13 -2.31
CA PHE A 234 -16.64 0.35 -3.46
C PHE A 234 -15.91 0.20 -4.81
N HIS A 235 -14.65 -0.26 -4.82
CA HIS A 235 -13.80 -0.36 -6.01
C HIS A 235 -13.62 -1.82 -6.49
N THR A 236 -14.20 -2.80 -5.79
CA THR A 236 -14.05 -4.25 -6.07
C THR A 236 -14.47 -4.63 -7.50
N GLU A 237 -15.57 -4.06 -8.00
CA GLU A 237 -16.13 -4.40 -9.32
C GLU A 237 -15.52 -3.57 -10.47
N TYR A 238 -14.64 -2.60 -10.17
CA TYR A 238 -14.10 -1.68 -11.16
C TYR A 238 -12.77 -2.17 -11.72
N SER A 239 -12.62 -2.12 -13.05
CA SER A 239 -11.38 -2.44 -13.77
C SER A 239 -10.84 -1.20 -14.53
N SER A 240 -9.62 -1.32 -15.05
CA SER A 240 -9.04 -0.41 -16.04
C SER A 240 -9.09 1.07 -15.61
N LEU A 241 -9.49 1.97 -16.53
CA LEU A 241 -9.56 3.41 -16.32
C LEU A 241 -10.59 3.83 -15.26
N LYS A 242 -11.69 3.09 -15.09
CA LYS A 242 -12.70 3.44 -14.08
C LYS A 242 -12.17 3.24 -12.66
N PHE A 243 -11.43 2.16 -12.44
CA PHE A 243 -10.68 1.97 -11.19
C PHE A 243 -9.62 3.06 -11.01
N ALA A 244 -8.85 3.36 -12.07
CA ALA A 244 -7.81 4.38 -12.01
C ALA A 244 -8.36 5.78 -11.66
N MET A 245 -9.58 6.11 -12.10
CA MET A 245 -10.26 7.37 -11.77
C MET A 245 -10.56 7.50 -10.26
N PHE A 246 -10.99 6.44 -9.57
CA PHE A 246 -11.18 6.50 -8.11
C PHE A 246 -9.86 6.71 -7.38
N MET A 247 -8.82 5.97 -7.74
CA MET A 247 -7.50 6.16 -7.15
C MET A 247 -6.97 7.56 -7.44
N LEU A 248 -7.13 8.06 -8.67
CA LEU A 248 -6.75 9.43 -9.01
C LEU A 248 -7.49 10.45 -8.14
N ALA A 249 -8.81 10.30 -7.97
CA ALA A 249 -9.62 11.19 -7.14
C ALA A 249 -9.14 11.18 -5.67
N GLU A 250 -8.83 10.01 -5.09
CA GLU A 250 -8.34 9.90 -3.72
C GLU A 250 -6.98 10.62 -3.54
N TYR A 251 -6.02 10.39 -4.44
CA TYR A 251 -4.71 11.04 -4.35
C TYR A 251 -4.79 12.55 -4.63
N VAL A 252 -5.65 12.99 -5.55
CA VAL A 252 -5.91 14.42 -5.77
C VAL A 252 -6.56 15.03 -4.54
N ASN A 253 -7.53 14.35 -3.91
CA ASN A 253 -8.14 14.83 -2.68
C ASN A 253 -7.13 14.92 -1.53
N MET A 254 -6.20 13.98 -1.42
CA MET A 254 -5.08 14.03 -0.48
C MET A 254 -4.21 15.30 -0.69
N ALA A 255 -3.96 15.67 -1.95
CA ALA A 255 -3.29 16.93 -2.27
C ALA A 255 -4.17 18.15 -1.92
N THR A 256 -5.48 18.09 -2.15
CA THR A 256 -6.45 19.16 -1.83
C THR A 256 -6.48 19.46 -0.34
N VAL A 257 -6.66 18.43 0.51
CA VAL A 257 -6.70 18.63 1.97
C VAL A 257 -5.33 19.10 2.52
N SER A 258 -4.23 18.64 1.92
CA SER A 258 -2.88 19.12 2.26
C SER A 258 -2.67 20.60 1.88
N ALA A 259 -3.19 21.00 0.72
CA ALA A 259 -3.18 22.37 0.24
C ALA A 259 -4.05 23.29 1.11
N LEU A 260 -5.22 22.83 1.55
CA LEU A 260 -6.07 23.53 2.50
C LEU A 260 -5.38 23.73 3.86
N ALA A 261 -4.77 22.67 4.40
CA ALA A 261 -3.98 22.77 5.64
C ALA A 261 -2.92 23.88 5.53
N THR A 262 -2.23 23.90 4.40
CA THR A 262 -1.18 24.86 4.09
C THR A 262 -1.73 26.30 4.01
N THR A 263 -2.84 26.49 3.30
CA THR A 263 -3.49 27.79 3.11
C THR A 263 -4.12 28.33 4.38
N LEU A 264 -4.77 27.50 5.19
CA LEU A 264 -5.53 27.95 6.36
C LEU A 264 -4.66 28.09 7.60
N PHE A 265 -3.64 27.25 7.79
CA PHE A 265 -2.86 27.21 9.03
C PHE A 265 -1.40 27.65 8.89
N LEU A 266 -0.74 27.33 7.76
CA LEU A 266 0.70 27.55 7.55
C LEU A 266 1.02 28.79 6.69
N GLY A 267 0.14 29.77 6.56
CA GLY A 267 0.44 31.01 5.82
C GLY A 267 0.46 30.84 4.29
N GLY A 268 -0.14 29.77 3.75
CA GLY A 268 -0.20 29.50 2.31
C GLY A 268 1.17 29.46 1.64
N TRP A 269 1.34 30.27 0.60
CA TRP A 269 2.57 30.38 -0.19
C TRP A 269 3.69 31.18 0.47
N ARG A 270 3.45 31.84 1.62
CA ARG A 270 4.47 32.65 2.30
C ARG A 270 5.60 31.80 2.85
N ALA A 271 6.83 32.28 2.79
CA ALA A 271 8.00 31.55 3.25
C ALA A 271 7.95 31.23 4.76
N PRO A 272 8.47 30.06 5.20
CA PRO A 272 8.66 29.74 6.61
C PRO A 272 9.67 30.68 7.28
N PHE A 273 9.48 30.93 8.57
CA PHE A 273 10.52 31.54 9.41
C PHE A 273 11.71 30.56 9.52
N PRO A 274 12.98 30.98 9.36
CA PRO A 274 13.53 32.34 9.22
C PRO A 274 13.73 32.83 7.76
N ILE A 275 13.45 32.00 6.75
CA ILE A 275 13.67 32.33 5.33
C ILE A 275 12.78 33.50 4.87
N SER A 276 11.67 33.74 5.56
CA SER A 276 10.81 34.92 5.38
C SER A 276 11.52 36.26 5.60
N LEU A 277 12.69 36.30 6.23
CA LEU A 277 13.51 37.51 6.41
C LEU A 277 14.22 37.93 5.11
N TRP A 278 14.36 37.03 4.15
CA TRP A 278 14.92 37.36 2.85
C TRP A 278 13.87 38.09 2.00
N ALA A 279 14.18 39.33 1.61
CA ALA A 279 13.27 40.21 0.87
C ALA A 279 12.71 39.61 -0.44
N GLY A 280 13.44 38.69 -1.08
CA GLY A 280 13.00 38.02 -2.31
C GLY A 280 12.11 36.79 -2.11
N ALA A 281 12.03 36.24 -0.88
CA ALA A 281 11.43 34.94 -0.62
C ALA A 281 9.91 34.89 -0.88
N ASN A 282 9.23 36.03 -0.76
CA ASN A 282 7.79 36.19 -0.95
C ASN A 282 7.42 36.87 -2.28
N SER A 283 8.38 37.04 -3.19
CA SER A 283 8.18 37.74 -4.47
C SER A 283 8.46 36.83 -5.67
N GLY A 284 7.75 37.09 -6.78
CA GLY A 284 7.90 36.33 -8.02
C GLY A 284 7.42 34.88 -7.91
N TRP A 285 8.22 33.95 -8.43
CA TRP A 285 7.86 32.52 -8.52
C TRP A 285 8.29 31.68 -7.30
N TRP A 286 9.13 32.20 -6.40
CA TRP A 286 9.58 31.49 -5.19
C TRP A 286 8.44 31.01 -4.27
N PRO A 287 7.38 31.81 -4.04
CA PRO A 287 6.18 31.38 -3.33
C PRO A 287 5.56 30.04 -3.76
N LEU A 288 5.59 29.72 -5.06
CA LEU A 288 5.09 28.46 -5.58
C LEU A 288 5.88 27.27 -5.01
N LEU A 289 7.20 27.43 -4.86
CA LEU A 289 8.06 26.41 -4.28
C LEU A 289 7.73 26.20 -2.79
N TRP A 290 7.52 27.27 -2.02
CA TRP A 290 7.16 27.16 -0.60
C TRP A 290 5.81 26.51 -0.40
N PHE A 291 4.82 26.90 -1.20
CA PHE A 291 3.50 26.26 -1.19
C PHE A 291 3.62 24.77 -1.50
N THR A 292 4.30 24.42 -2.59
CA THR A 292 4.51 23.03 -3.01
C THR A 292 5.24 22.22 -1.94
N LEU A 293 6.31 22.76 -1.34
CA LEU A 293 7.08 22.10 -0.29
C LEU A 293 6.22 21.79 0.95
N LYS A 294 5.37 22.73 1.37
CA LYS A 294 4.46 22.52 2.51
C LYS A 294 3.40 21.46 2.19
N VAL A 295 2.82 21.47 0.99
CA VAL A 295 1.91 20.41 0.53
C VAL A 295 2.62 19.05 0.58
N TRP A 296 3.84 18.96 0.04
CA TRP A 296 4.64 17.72 0.08
C TRP A 296 5.01 17.28 1.50
N THR A 297 5.13 18.22 2.45
CA THR A 297 5.34 17.89 3.86
C THR A 297 4.13 17.16 4.43
N PHE A 298 2.90 17.62 4.14
CA PHE A 298 1.69 16.89 4.55
C PHE A 298 1.53 15.56 3.82
N LEU A 299 1.84 15.50 2.52
CA LEU A 299 1.87 14.23 1.78
C LEU A 299 2.87 13.23 2.41
N PHE A 300 4.04 13.69 2.83
CA PHE A 300 4.98 12.86 3.56
C PHE A 300 4.41 12.39 4.90
N VAL A 301 3.68 13.25 5.63
CA VAL A 301 2.99 12.84 6.87
C VAL A 301 1.96 11.75 6.59
N PHE A 302 1.17 11.82 5.52
CA PHE A 302 0.26 10.73 5.12
C PHE A 302 1.00 9.40 4.94
N VAL A 303 2.11 9.42 4.18
CA VAL A 303 2.93 8.23 3.95
C VAL A 303 3.53 7.69 5.27
N TRP A 304 3.94 8.60 6.16
CA TRP A 304 4.50 8.24 7.46
C TRP A 304 3.48 7.64 8.41
N LEU A 305 2.26 8.17 8.44
CA LEU A 305 1.15 7.60 9.19
C LEU A 305 0.84 6.17 8.71
N ARG A 306 0.78 5.96 7.38
CA ARG A 306 0.57 4.64 6.77
C ARG A 306 1.65 3.63 7.15
N GLY A 307 2.92 4.05 7.18
CA GLY A 307 4.04 3.17 7.51
C GLY A 307 4.18 2.84 8.99
N THR A 308 3.49 3.57 9.87
CA THR A 308 3.71 3.51 11.33
C THR A 308 2.50 2.99 12.11
N LEU A 309 1.29 3.45 11.77
CA LEU A 309 0.11 3.19 12.57
C LEU A 309 -0.63 1.93 12.13
N PRO A 310 -1.12 1.10 13.07
CA PRO A 310 -2.02 0.00 12.75
C PRO A 310 -3.39 0.54 12.32
N ARG A 311 -4.15 -0.25 11.57
CA ARG A 311 -5.53 0.09 11.18
C ARG A 311 -6.42 0.15 12.42
N LEU A 312 -7.29 1.16 12.50
CA LEU A 312 -8.33 1.23 13.53
C LEU A 312 -9.62 0.56 13.08
N ARG A 313 -10.37 -0.01 14.02
CA ARG A 313 -11.72 -0.53 13.75
C ARG A 313 -12.72 0.62 13.58
N TYR A 314 -13.74 0.40 12.74
CA TYR A 314 -14.81 1.37 12.45
C TYR A 314 -15.40 2.00 13.72
N ASP A 315 -15.79 1.19 14.70
CA ASP A 315 -16.43 1.67 15.93
C ASP A 315 -15.52 2.59 16.74
N GLN A 316 -14.23 2.26 16.84
CA GLN A 316 -13.25 3.06 17.59
C GLN A 316 -13.01 4.40 16.89
N PHE A 317 -12.95 4.37 15.56
CA PHE A 317 -12.76 5.55 14.75
C PHE A 317 -13.97 6.49 14.84
N MET A 318 -15.19 5.99 14.66
CA MET A 318 -16.41 6.81 14.80
C MET A 318 -16.55 7.41 16.21
N ASN A 319 -16.17 6.65 17.25
CA ASN A 319 -16.13 7.17 18.62
C ASN A 319 -15.11 8.31 18.78
N LEU A 320 -13.94 8.24 18.13
CA LEU A 320 -12.94 9.32 18.15
C LEU A 320 -13.52 10.62 17.56
N GLY A 321 -14.16 10.54 16.39
CA GLY A 321 -14.81 11.70 15.76
C GLY A 321 -15.91 12.31 16.63
N TRP A 322 -16.89 11.50 17.00
CA TRP A 322 -18.12 11.98 17.66
C TRP A 322 -17.96 12.31 19.14
N LYS A 323 -17.11 11.59 19.88
CA LYS A 323 -16.96 11.81 21.34
C LYS A 323 -15.78 12.71 21.71
N LEU A 324 -14.75 12.82 20.85
CA LEU A 324 -13.57 13.63 21.14
C LEU A 324 -13.46 14.84 20.21
N LEU A 325 -13.36 14.64 18.90
CA LEU A 325 -13.01 15.71 17.97
C LEU A 325 -14.10 16.79 17.85
N ILE A 326 -15.36 16.40 17.59
CA ILE A 326 -16.47 17.34 17.41
C ILE A 326 -16.77 18.16 18.69
N PRO A 327 -16.89 17.55 19.89
CA PRO A 327 -17.12 18.34 21.11
C PRO A 327 -15.97 19.29 21.43
N THR A 328 -14.72 18.83 21.22
CA THR A 328 -13.53 19.67 21.47
C THR A 328 -13.46 20.84 20.51
N SER A 329 -13.77 20.65 19.23
CA SER A 329 -13.79 21.74 18.24
C SER A 329 -14.90 22.75 18.54
N LEU A 330 -16.08 22.31 18.95
CA LEU A 330 -17.17 23.22 19.37
C LEU A 330 -16.77 24.10 20.55
N VAL A 331 -16.20 23.49 21.60
CA VAL A 331 -15.69 24.25 22.77
C VAL A 331 -14.63 25.25 22.33
N TRP A 332 -13.73 24.83 21.44
CA TRP A 332 -12.67 25.70 20.93
C TRP A 332 -13.20 26.87 20.09
N VAL A 333 -14.21 26.65 19.25
CA VAL A 333 -14.90 27.72 18.50
C VAL A 333 -15.47 28.76 19.46
N MET A 334 -16.12 28.34 20.55
CA MET A 334 -16.66 29.27 21.55
C MET A 334 -15.56 30.10 22.23
N ILE A 335 -14.42 29.49 22.52
CA ILE A 335 -13.27 30.18 23.12
C ILE A 335 -12.68 31.20 22.15
N VAL A 336 -12.49 30.82 20.89
CA VAL A 336 -11.97 31.73 19.85
C VAL A 336 -12.93 32.89 19.61
N ALA A 337 -14.24 32.62 19.55
CA ALA A 337 -15.26 33.66 19.42
C ALA A 337 -15.22 34.64 20.61
N THR A 338 -15.10 34.12 21.83
CA THR A 338 -14.98 34.95 23.04
C THR A 338 -13.71 35.80 23.02
N ALA A 339 -12.56 35.20 22.67
CA ALA A 339 -11.30 35.92 22.54
C ALA A 339 -11.35 37.01 21.48
N ARG A 340 -12.13 36.80 20.40
CA ARG A 340 -12.36 37.82 19.36
C ARG A 340 -13.24 38.96 19.85
N VAL A 341 -14.27 38.69 20.66
CA VAL A 341 -15.11 39.75 21.26
C VAL A 341 -14.30 40.61 22.24
N LEU A 342 -13.48 39.99 23.10
CA LEU A 342 -12.61 40.73 24.03
C LEU A 342 -11.62 41.66 23.32
N ASP A 343 -11.12 41.23 22.15
CA ASP A 343 -10.25 42.01 21.27
C ASP A 343 -10.99 43.23 20.68
N ILE A 344 -12.27 43.06 20.30
CA ILE A 344 -13.13 44.15 19.81
C ILE A 344 -13.44 45.16 20.93
N GLU A 345 -13.63 44.69 22.17
CA GLU A 345 -13.81 45.54 23.36
C GLU A 345 -12.52 46.23 23.83
N GLY A 346 -11.39 45.96 23.18
CA GLY A 346 -10.11 46.64 23.44
C GLY A 346 -9.32 46.08 24.61
N ILE A 347 -9.63 44.88 25.11
CA ILE A 347 -8.87 44.21 26.15
C ILE A 347 -7.64 43.52 25.51
N PRO A 348 -6.41 44.00 25.77
CA PRO A 348 -5.21 43.40 25.19
C PRO A 348 -4.95 42.03 25.83
N GLY A 349 -4.65 41.02 25.01
CA GLY A 349 -4.36 39.67 25.51
C GLY A 349 -4.87 38.51 24.66
N LYS A 350 -5.59 38.79 23.56
CA LYS A 350 -6.12 37.76 22.64
C LYS A 350 -5.10 36.66 22.31
N ASN A 351 -3.91 37.03 21.83
CA ASN A 351 -2.91 36.04 21.42
C ASN A 351 -2.41 35.17 22.59
N ALA A 352 -2.24 35.76 23.78
CA ALA A 352 -1.82 35.02 24.97
C ALA A 352 -2.92 34.06 25.46
N ILE A 353 -4.19 34.50 25.42
CA ILE A 353 -5.35 33.66 25.76
C ILE A 353 -5.45 32.48 24.78
N LEU A 354 -5.39 32.76 23.47
CA LEU A 354 -5.46 31.73 22.44
C LEU A 354 -4.32 30.71 22.56
N VAL A 355 -3.08 31.16 22.74
CA VAL A 355 -1.93 30.25 22.90
C VAL A 355 -2.04 29.47 24.21
N GLY A 356 -2.32 30.12 25.33
CA GLY A 356 -2.37 29.48 26.65
C GLY A 356 -3.51 28.47 26.79
N VAL A 357 -4.73 28.87 26.45
CA VAL A 357 -5.90 27.99 26.50
C VAL A 357 -5.80 26.91 25.43
N GLY A 358 -5.29 27.25 24.24
CA GLY A 358 -5.05 26.30 23.15
C GLY A 358 -4.06 25.21 23.54
N LEU A 359 -2.96 25.57 24.21
CA LEU A 359 -2.00 24.60 24.74
C LEU A 359 -2.64 23.70 25.80
N ALA A 360 -3.41 24.26 26.74
CA ALA A 360 -4.08 23.49 27.79
C ALA A 360 -5.06 22.45 27.21
N ILE A 361 -5.89 22.85 26.23
CA ILE A 361 -6.81 21.94 25.53
C ILE A 361 -6.05 20.88 24.75
N THR A 362 -4.97 21.26 24.08
CA THR A 362 -4.12 20.32 23.34
C THR A 362 -3.51 19.26 24.27
N VAL A 363 -2.97 19.68 25.42
CA VAL A 363 -2.42 18.77 26.44
C VAL A 363 -3.52 17.86 26.99
N ALA A 364 -4.70 18.39 27.29
CA ALA A 364 -5.84 17.59 27.75
C ALA A 364 -6.26 16.55 26.71
N MET A 365 -6.33 16.93 25.43
CA MET A 365 -6.67 16.04 24.32
C MET A 365 -5.63 14.92 24.16
N ILE A 366 -4.33 15.25 24.20
CA ILE A 366 -3.25 14.26 24.12
C ILE A 366 -3.30 13.32 25.34
N ALA A 367 -3.52 13.85 26.55
CA ALA A 367 -3.63 13.04 27.76
C ALA A 367 -4.83 12.08 27.70
N MET A 368 -5.98 12.54 27.19
CA MET A 368 -7.15 11.68 26.95
C MET A 368 -6.85 10.57 25.94
N PHE A 369 -6.14 10.90 24.85
CA PHE A 369 -5.75 9.92 23.83
C PHE A 369 -4.81 8.85 24.39
N LEU A 370 -3.77 9.26 25.12
CA LEU A 370 -2.83 8.33 25.77
C LEU A 370 -3.52 7.45 26.83
N ARG A 371 -4.49 8.01 27.57
CA ARG A 371 -5.29 7.24 28.53
C ARG A 371 -6.19 6.22 27.84
N ALA A 372 -6.78 6.57 26.71
CA ALA A 372 -7.61 5.65 25.93
C ALA A 372 -6.79 4.48 25.36
N GLY A 373 -5.58 4.76 24.86
CA GLY A 373 -4.65 3.70 24.40
C GLY A 373 -4.17 2.75 25.50
N ARG A 374 -4.25 3.17 26.77
CA ARG A 374 -3.96 2.33 27.95
C ARG A 374 -5.16 1.56 28.50
N ALA A 375 -6.37 1.80 28.01
CA ALA A 375 -7.53 1.05 28.47
C ALA A 375 -7.29 -0.43 28.15
N LYS A 376 -7.07 -1.25 29.19
CA LYS A 376 -6.81 -2.69 29.04
C LYS A 376 -7.88 -3.28 28.11
N GLY A 377 -7.44 -3.91 27.03
CA GLY A 377 -8.30 -4.77 26.22
C GLY A 377 -9.01 -5.76 27.13
N LEU A 378 -10.20 -6.22 26.73
CA LEU A 378 -10.92 -7.22 27.51
C LEU A 378 -9.93 -8.32 27.93
N PRO A 379 -9.93 -8.75 29.22
CA PRO A 379 -9.17 -9.90 29.62
C PRO A 379 -9.44 -11.02 28.63
N PRO A 380 -8.41 -11.78 28.19
CA PRO A 380 -8.65 -12.93 27.34
C PRO A 380 -9.75 -13.76 28.01
N LEU A 381 -10.75 -14.15 27.20
CA LEU A 381 -11.78 -15.07 27.68
C LEU A 381 -11.03 -16.25 28.33
N PRO A 382 -11.47 -16.76 29.50
CA PRO A 382 -10.83 -17.89 30.13
C PRO A 382 -10.64 -18.97 29.08
N GLU A 383 -9.39 -19.35 28.78
CA GLU A 383 -9.12 -20.47 27.89
C GLU A 383 -9.92 -21.65 28.42
N GLU A 384 -10.89 -22.13 27.65
CA GLU A 384 -11.49 -23.42 27.95
C GLU A 384 -10.33 -24.42 28.00
N PRO A 385 -10.17 -25.16 29.11
CA PRO A 385 -9.09 -26.14 29.21
C PRO A 385 -9.27 -27.09 28.03
N THR A 386 -8.32 -27.03 27.09
CA THR A 386 -8.26 -27.90 25.92
C THR A 386 -8.23 -29.32 26.43
N LYS A 387 -9.39 -29.97 26.45
CA LYS A 387 -9.49 -31.39 26.78
C LYS A 387 -8.78 -32.12 25.66
N SER A 388 -7.69 -32.77 26.06
CA SER A 388 -6.82 -33.71 25.35
C SER A 388 -5.61 -33.11 24.60
N PRO A 389 -4.38 -33.46 24.99
CA PRO A 389 -3.16 -33.23 24.20
C PRO A 389 -3.03 -34.23 23.04
N VAL A 390 -4.13 -34.87 22.64
CA VAL A 390 -4.13 -36.03 21.75
C VAL A 390 -5.01 -35.72 20.54
N PHE A 391 -4.46 -34.98 19.60
CA PHE A 391 -5.02 -34.96 18.25
C PHE A 391 -4.58 -36.26 17.56
N LEU A 392 -5.51 -37.20 17.35
CA LEU A 392 -5.28 -38.44 16.59
C LEU A 392 -4.18 -39.39 17.12
N GLY A 393 -3.90 -39.43 18.43
CA GLY A 393 -2.97 -40.42 19.02
C GLY A 393 -1.48 -40.10 18.87
N PHE A 394 -1.12 -38.99 18.21
CA PHE A 394 0.26 -38.51 18.18
C PHE A 394 0.56 -37.59 19.37
N PRO A 395 1.67 -37.78 20.09
CA PRO A 395 2.07 -36.89 21.18
C PRO A 395 2.48 -35.53 20.60
N VAL A 396 1.64 -34.51 20.80
CA VAL A 396 2.00 -33.13 20.47
C VAL A 396 2.82 -32.58 21.64
N PRO A 397 4.04 -32.05 21.41
CA PRO A 397 4.81 -31.46 22.48
C PRO A 397 4.01 -30.32 23.13
N PRO A 398 3.97 -30.24 24.48
CA PRO A 398 3.27 -29.16 25.16
C PRO A 398 3.85 -27.83 24.69
N MET A 399 2.97 -26.88 24.37
CA MET A 399 3.42 -25.51 24.10
C MET A 399 4.24 -25.02 25.32
N PRO A 400 5.42 -24.43 25.10
CA PRO A 400 6.18 -23.85 26.20
C PRO A 400 5.29 -22.87 26.96
N ALA A 401 5.28 -22.97 28.28
CA ALA A 401 4.52 -22.04 29.12
C ALA A 401 4.96 -20.62 28.76
N ARG A 402 4.00 -19.74 28.45
CA ARG A 402 4.24 -18.31 28.22
C ARG A 402 4.83 -17.74 29.52
N THR A 403 6.15 -17.57 29.58
CA THR A 403 6.85 -17.10 30.79
C THR A 403 6.85 -15.59 30.97
N ASP A 404 6.34 -14.84 29.99
CA ASP A 404 6.58 -13.42 29.93
C ASP A 404 5.25 -12.71 30.15
N ALA A 405 5.06 -12.17 31.36
CA ALA A 405 4.08 -11.09 31.55
C ALA A 405 4.51 -9.97 30.61
N GLU A 406 3.70 -9.70 29.57
CA GLU A 406 3.97 -8.63 28.63
C GLU A 406 4.22 -7.33 29.41
N PRO A 407 5.35 -6.63 29.19
CA PRO A 407 5.66 -5.43 29.93
C PRO A 407 4.51 -4.42 29.77
N GLU A 408 4.05 -3.84 30.88
CA GLU A 408 3.01 -2.82 30.87
C GLU A 408 3.44 -1.69 29.92
N PRO A 409 2.61 -1.29 28.94
CA PRO A 409 3.02 -0.35 27.91
C PRO A 409 3.42 0.99 28.52
N GLY A 410 4.62 1.45 28.18
CA GLY A 410 5.18 2.73 28.55
C GLY A 410 4.34 3.91 28.06
N LEU A 411 4.50 5.08 28.69
CA LEU A 411 3.74 6.30 28.33
C LEU A 411 3.96 6.74 26.87
N PHE A 412 5.11 6.40 26.30
CA PHE A 412 5.51 6.79 24.95
C PHE A 412 5.45 5.62 23.95
N ASP A 413 4.98 4.43 24.35
CA ASP A 413 4.92 3.27 23.46
C ASP A 413 4.06 3.50 22.19
N PRO A 414 2.92 4.22 22.25
CA PRO A 414 2.19 4.60 21.03
C PRO A 414 2.99 5.50 20.08
N LEU A 415 3.96 6.25 20.60
CA LEU A 415 4.86 7.12 19.83
C LEU A 415 6.17 6.42 19.45
N ALA A 416 6.50 5.29 20.09
CA ALA A 416 7.71 4.52 19.82
C ALA A 416 7.73 4.01 18.37
N GLY A 417 6.57 3.65 17.81
CA GLY A 417 6.43 3.29 16.40
C GLY A 417 6.97 4.39 15.46
N PHE A 418 6.63 5.65 15.71
CA PHE A 418 7.10 6.79 14.89
C PHE A 418 8.61 6.99 15.00
N ALA A 419 9.18 6.80 16.18
CA ALA A 419 10.62 6.88 16.38
C ALA A 419 11.37 5.75 15.65
N VAL A 420 10.81 4.53 15.69
CA VAL A 420 11.37 3.37 14.99
C VAL A 420 11.32 3.58 13.48
N THR A 421 10.17 3.97 12.92
CA THR A 421 10.03 4.16 11.46
C THR A 421 10.87 5.32 10.94
N ALA A 422 11.02 6.40 11.70
CA ALA A 422 11.93 7.49 11.36
C ALA A 422 13.40 7.05 11.39
N ALA A 423 13.80 6.27 12.41
CA ALA A 423 15.17 5.77 12.52
C ALA A 423 15.52 4.73 11.44
N THR A 424 14.58 3.86 11.06
CA THR A 424 14.80 2.83 10.04
C THR A 424 14.89 3.43 8.63
N MET A 425 14.17 4.52 8.35
CA MET A 425 14.18 5.17 7.04
C MET A 425 15.59 5.55 6.53
N PHE A 426 16.50 5.91 7.45
CA PHE A 426 17.87 6.30 7.11
C PHE A 426 18.88 5.16 7.24
N LYS A 427 18.46 3.97 7.68
CA LYS A 427 19.33 2.80 7.75
C LYS A 427 19.49 2.16 6.38
N LYS A 428 20.66 1.54 6.16
CA LYS A 428 20.88 0.73 4.96
C LYS A 428 19.90 -0.45 4.98
N PRO A 429 19.12 -0.69 3.90
CA PRO A 429 18.20 -1.82 3.83
C PRO A 429 18.95 -3.14 4.09
N ASN A 430 18.37 -4.00 4.92
CA ASN A 430 18.91 -5.32 5.23
C ASN A 430 18.39 -6.40 4.28
N THR A 431 17.53 -6.01 3.33
CA THR A 431 16.81 -6.94 2.46
C THR A 431 17.73 -7.59 1.43
N GLU A 432 17.49 -8.88 1.22
CA GLU A 432 18.16 -9.73 0.25
C GLU A 432 17.96 -9.20 -1.17
N PHE A 433 19.04 -9.13 -1.96
CA PHE A 433 19.00 -8.65 -3.35
C PHE A 433 18.51 -9.74 -4.32
N TYR A 434 17.41 -10.43 -4.01
CA TYR A 434 16.77 -11.36 -4.95
C TYR A 434 16.07 -10.54 -6.06
N PRO A 435 16.21 -10.88 -7.36
CA PRO A 435 16.80 -12.10 -7.93
C PRO A 435 18.31 -12.06 -8.28
N GLU A 436 19.01 -10.94 -8.10
CA GLU A 436 20.44 -10.82 -8.47
C GLU A 436 21.38 -11.68 -7.60
N GLN A 437 21.06 -11.80 -6.31
CA GLN A 437 21.81 -12.56 -5.32
C GLN A 437 20.90 -13.68 -4.81
N LYS A 438 21.15 -14.90 -5.31
CA LYS A 438 20.46 -16.10 -4.84
C LYS A 438 21.05 -16.54 -3.50
N VAL A 439 20.19 -16.82 -2.53
CA VAL A 439 20.60 -17.33 -1.23
C VAL A 439 20.69 -18.85 -1.31
N PRO A 440 21.78 -19.47 -0.83
CA PRO A 440 21.83 -20.92 -0.73
C PRO A 440 20.71 -21.40 0.22
N THR A 441 19.80 -22.22 -0.29
CA THR A 441 18.72 -22.80 0.50
C THR A 441 19.29 -23.80 1.51
N ALA A 442 18.57 -24.02 2.62
CA ALA A 442 18.98 -25.00 3.62
C ALA A 442 19.05 -26.41 2.99
N PRO A 443 19.95 -27.32 3.44
CA PRO A 443 20.09 -28.66 2.85
C PRO A 443 18.81 -29.52 2.86
N ARG A 444 17.85 -29.20 3.74
CA ARG A 444 16.54 -29.86 3.87
C ARG A 444 15.43 -29.21 3.04
N TYR A 445 15.74 -28.21 2.23
CA TYR A 445 14.75 -27.52 1.42
C TYR A 445 14.23 -28.44 0.32
N HIS A 446 12.91 -28.48 0.15
CA HIS A 446 12.27 -29.25 -0.91
C HIS A 446 12.04 -28.35 -2.13
N GLY A 447 13.00 -28.37 -3.07
CA GLY A 447 12.94 -27.60 -4.30
C GLY A 447 12.47 -28.42 -5.50
N ARG A 448 13.06 -28.19 -6.66
CA ARG A 448 12.76 -28.92 -7.90
C ARG A 448 13.07 -30.41 -7.75
N HIS A 449 12.16 -31.26 -8.19
CA HIS A 449 12.38 -32.70 -8.28
C HIS A 449 13.38 -33.03 -9.39
N GLN A 450 14.23 -34.02 -9.13
CA GLN A 450 15.18 -34.56 -10.09
C GLN A 450 15.11 -36.09 -10.08
N LEU A 451 15.04 -36.69 -11.27
CA LEU A 451 15.19 -38.11 -11.53
C LEU A 451 16.67 -38.43 -11.75
N ASN A 452 17.25 -39.22 -10.87
CA ASN A 452 18.67 -39.53 -10.87
C ASN A 452 19.03 -40.66 -11.82
N ARG A 453 20.31 -40.67 -12.22
CA ARG A 453 20.96 -41.72 -13.01
C ARG A 453 21.93 -42.53 -12.15
N TYR A 454 22.26 -43.73 -12.61
CA TYR A 454 23.38 -44.53 -12.12
C TYR A 454 24.70 -44.02 -12.70
N ALA A 455 25.83 -44.57 -12.22
CA ALA A 455 27.17 -44.10 -12.59
C ALA A 455 27.54 -44.34 -14.06
N ASP A 456 26.90 -45.32 -14.70
CA ASP A 456 27.05 -45.66 -16.12
C ASP A 456 26.16 -44.84 -17.06
N GLY A 457 25.17 -44.13 -16.51
CA GLY A 457 24.23 -43.27 -17.24
C GLY A 457 22.79 -43.80 -17.34
N LEU A 458 22.54 -45.06 -16.97
CA LEU A 458 21.19 -45.64 -16.92
C LEU A 458 20.30 -44.91 -15.90
N GLU A 459 19.01 -44.86 -16.17
CA GLU A 459 18.04 -44.21 -15.31
C GLU A 459 17.74 -45.05 -14.07
N LYS A 460 17.62 -44.40 -12.90
CA LYS A 460 17.19 -45.10 -11.67
C LYS A 460 15.70 -45.42 -11.63
N CYS A 461 14.90 -44.73 -12.42
CA CYS A 461 13.44 -44.86 -12.40
C CYS A 461 13.01 -46.13 -13.14
N ILE A 462 12.41 -47.06 -12.41
CA ILE A 462 11.89 -48.33 -12.97
C ILE A 462 10.43 -48.27 -13.42
N GLY A 463 9.79 -47.09 -13.38
CA GLY A 463 8.39 -46.94 -13.83
C GLY A 463 7.35 -47.69 -12.99
N CYS A 464 7.59 -47.93 -11.69
CA CYS A 464 6.69 -48.66 -10.79
C CYS A 464 5.45 -47.87 -10.30
N GLU A 465 5.32 -46.59 -10.65
CA GLU A 465 4.18 -45.71 -10.33
C GLU A 465 3.91 -45.42 -8.84
N LEU A 466 4.68 -45.99 -7.89
CA LEU A 466 4.49 -45.77 -6.45
C LEU A 466 4.55 -44.30 -6.02
N CYS A 467 5.40 -43.50 -6.67
CA CYS A 467 5.52 -42.07 -6.41
C CYS A 467 4.25 -41.28 -6.82
N ALA A 468 3.54 -41.72 -7.85
CA ALA A 468 2.26 -41.13 -8.26
C ALA A 468 1.17 -41.47 -7.23
N TRP A 469 1.10 -42.72 -6.81
CA TRP A 469 0.18 -43.18 -5.76
C TRP A 469 0.40 -42.50 -4.41
N ALA A 470 1.65 -42.25 -4.03
CA ALA A 470 2.00 -41.57 -2.79
C ALA A 470 1.74 -40.05 -2.83
N CYS A 471 1.44 -39.46 -3.99
CA CYS A 471 1.28 -38.02 -4.13
C CYS A 471 -0.10 -37.55 -3.63
N PRO A 472 -0.21 -36.85 -2.49
CA PRO A 472 -1.51 -36.42 -1.95
C PRO A 472 -2.20 -35.37 -2.82
N ALA A 473 -1.42 -34.61 -3.59
CA ALA A 473 -1.92 -33.59 -4.50
C ALA A 473 -2.24 -34.15 -5.90
N ASP A 474 -1.95 -35.43 -6.15
CA ASP A 474 -2.10 -36.08 -7.47
C ASP A 474 -1.42 -35.24 -8.58
N ALA A 475 -0.18 -34.83 -8.30
CA ALA A 475 0.62 -33.98 -9.15
C ALA A 475 1.56 -34.75 -10.09
N ILE A 476 1.70 -36.06 -9.91
CA ILE A 476 2.67 -36.89 -10.62
C ILE A 476 1.93 -37.89 -11.50
N PHE A 477 2.30 -37.96 -12.77
CA PHE A 477 1.83 -38.97 -13.72
C PHE A 477 3.03 -39.81 -14.20
N VAL A 478 2.91 -41.13 -14.12
CA VAL A 478 3.96 -42.07 -14.52
C VAL A 478 3.34 -43.16 -15.36
N GLU A 479 4.02 -43.52 -16.45
CA GLU A 479 3.69 -44.68 -17.26
C GLU A 479 4.96 -45.50 -17.51
N GLY A 480 5.00 -46.72 -17.01
CA GLY A 480 6.14 -47.63 -17.19
C GLY A 480 6.07 -48.44 -18.49
N ALA A 481 7.22 -48.72 -19.11
CA ALA A 481 7.36 -49.66 -20.23
C ALA A 481 8.47 -50.67 -19.95
N ASP A 482 8.49 -51.77 -20.69
CA ASP A 482 9.45 -52.86 -20.50
C ASP A 482 10.74 -52.57 -21.28
N ASN A 483 11.89 -52.89 -20.70
CA ASN A 483 13.18 -52.84 -21.40
C ASN A 483 13.28 -54.04 -22.36
N THR A 484 13.95 -53.86 -23.50
CA THR A 484 14.29 -54.96 -24.42
C THR A 484 15.78 -55.30 -24.32
N GLU A 485 16.22 -56.38 -24.98
CA GLU A 485 17.65 -56.74 -25.04
C GLU A 485 18.47 -55.67 -25.78
N ASP A 486 17.89 -55.02 -26.79
CA ASP A 486 18.54 -53.99 -27.62
C ASP A 486 18.34 -52.56 -27.09
N GLU A 487 17.22 -52.27 -26.39
CA GLU A 487 16.87 -50.92 -25.91
C GLU A 487 16.60 -50.93 -24.40
N ARG A 488 17.64 -50.66 -23.61
CA ARG A 488 17.59 -50.62 -22.14
C ARG A 488 17.84 -49.23 -21.59
N PHE A 489 16.87 -48.69 -20.85
CA PHE A 489 16.93 -47.34 -20.24
C PHE A 489 17.16 -47.36 -18.74
N SER A 490 16.82 -48.47 -18.07
CA SER A 490 17.04 -48.70 -16.64
C SER A 490 17.61 -50.13 -16.43
N PRO A 491 18.24 -50.43 -15.30
CA PRO A 491 18.79 -51.77 -15.05
C PRO A 491 17.71 -52.85 -14.91
N GLY A 492 16.54 -52.51 -14.35
CA GLY A 492 15.46 -53.47 -14.10
C GLY A 492 14.70 -53.92 -15.35
N GLU A 493 13.67 -54.74 -15.16
CA GLU A 493 12.77 -55.18 -16.24
C GLU A 493 12.01 -54.03 -16.91
N ARG A 494 11.73 -52.95 -16.18
CA ARG A 494 10.91 -51.81 -16.62
C ARG A 494 11.60 -50.47 -16.40
N TYR A 495 11.21 -49.48 -17.18
CA TYR A 495 11.63 -48.08 -17.06
C TYR A 495 10.43 -47.14 -17.12
N GLY A 496 10.58 -45.92 -16.60
CA GLY A 496 9.53 -44.90 -16.72
C GLY A 496 9.51 -44.32 -18.14
N ARG A 497 8.59 -44.76 -19.01
CA ARG A 497 8.45 -44.24 -20.38
C ARG A 497 7.98 -42.79 -20.37
N VAL A 498 6.92 -42.53 -19.60
CA VAL A 498 6.39 -41.19 -19.36
C VAL A 498 6.55 -40.88 -17.88
N TYR A 499 7.09 -39.71 -17.58
CA TYR A 499 7.16 -39.21 -16.21
C TYR A 499 6.89 -37.71 -16.24
N GLN A 500 5.82 -37.27 -15.58
CA GLN A 500 5.41 -35.88 -15.53
C GLN A 500 5.13 -35.44 -14.10
N ILE A 501 5.56 -34.22 -13.76
CA ILE A 501 5.19 -33.56 -12.51
C ILE A 501 4.56 -32.21 -12.84
N ASN A 502 3.34 -32.02 -12.36
CA ASN A 502 2.62 -30.76 -12.44
C ASN A 502 2.95 -29.86 -11.24
N TYR A 503 3.82 -28.86 -11.45
CA TYR A 503 4.25 -27.95 -10.40
C TYR A 503 3.17 -26.95 -9.96
N LEU A 504 2.07 -26.80 -10.69
CA LEU A 504 0.91 -26.03 -10.24
C LEU A 504 0.12 -26.74 -9.14
N ARG A 505 0.23 -28.07 -9.06
CA ARG A 505 -0.46 -28.90 -8.04
C ARG A 505 0.48 -29.31 -6.92
N CYS A 506 1.77 -29.43 -7.21
CA CYS A 506 2.76 -29.91 -6.25
C CYS A 506 2.84 -29.01 -5.00
N ILE A 507 2.78 -29.62 -3.82
CA ILE A 507 2.89 -28.92 -2.52
C ILE A 507 4.27 -29.08 -1.85
N GLY A 508 5.24 -29.71 -2.53
CA GLY A 508 6.62 -29.84 -2.02
C GLY A 508 6.77 -30.68 -0.75
N CYS A 509 5.84 -31.63 -0.47
CA CYS A 509 5.85 -32.39 0.78
C CYS A 509 6.95 -33.45 0.89
N GLY A 510 7.48 -33.97 -0.23
CA GLY A 510 8.55 -34.98 -0.25
C GLY A 510 8.12 -36.45 -0.13
N LEU A 511 6.82 -36.75 0.05
CA LEU A 511 6.32 -38.13 0.20
C LEU A 511 6.64 -39.05 -1.00
N CYS A 512 6.68 -38.49 -2.21
CA CYS A 512 7.05 -39.21 -3.43
C CYS A 512 8.49 -39.76 -3.42
N ILE A 513 9.40 -39.13 -2.66
CA ILE A 513 10.78 -39.58 -2.48
C ILE A 513 10.83 -40.75 -1.52
N GLU A 514 10.15 -40.62 -0.38
CA GLU A 514 10.10 -41.67 0.64
C GLU A 514 9.47 -42.96 0.08
N ALA A 515 8.46 -42.81 -0.78
CA ALA A 515 7.82 -43.92 -1.47
C ALA A 515 8.67 -44.55 -2.60
N CYS A 516 9.75 -43.91 -3.04
CA CYS A 516 10.54 -44.38 -4.18
C CYS A 516 11.49 -45.52 -3.77
N PRO A 517 11.28 -46.78 -4.22
CA PRO A 517 12.07 -47.92 -3.77
C PRO A 517 13.53 -47.85 -4.23
N THR A 518 13.77 -47.26 -5.41
CA THR A 518 15.11 -47.17 -6.03
C THR A 518 15.82 -45.86 -5.70
N ARG A 519 15.18 -44.97 -4.91
CA ARG A 519 15.62 -43.59 -4.67
C ARG A 519 15.97 -42.85 -5.98
N ALA A 520 15.19 -43.12 -7.03
CA ALA A 520 15.32 -42.44 -8.31
C ALA A 520 14.97 -40.97 -8.21
N LEU A 521 14.02 -40.60 -7.36
CA LEU A 521 13.54 -39.23 -7.22
C LEU A 521 14.22 -38.56 -6.02
N THR A 522 14.74 -37.35 -6.20
CA THR A 522 15.27 -36.49 -5.13
C THR A 522 14.79 -35.05 -5.30
N MET A 523 14.71 -34.29 -4.21
CA MET A 523 14.44 -32.86 -4.25
C MET A 523 15.78 -32.14 -4.25
N THR A 524 15.94 -31.23 -5.18
CA THR A 524 17.08 -30.34 -5.24
C THR A 524 16.82 -29.10 -4.41
N ASN A 525 17.84 -28.26 -4.30
CA ASN A 525 17.80 -26.97 -3.63
C ASN A 525 17.35 -25.83 -4.56
N ASP A 526 17.02 -26.14 -5.82
CA ASP A 526 16.53 -25.20 -6.82
C ASP A 526 15.09 -24.81 -6.53
N TYR A 527 14.84 -23.51 -6.38
CA TYR A 527 13.54 -22.95 -6.00
C TYR A 527 12.91 -22.08 -7.08
N GLU A 528 13.59 -21.88 -8.22
CA GLU A 528 13.11 -21.02 -9.30
C GLU A 528 12.30 -21.83 -10.31
N LEU A 529 11.02 -22.04 -9.97
CA LEU A 529 10.07 -22.83 -10.78
C LEU A 529 9.03 -21.96 -11.49
N THR A 530 9.25 -20.65 -11.60
CA THR A 530 8.29 -19.71 -12.19
C THR A 530 8.35 -19.71 -13.72
N ASP A 531 7.19 -19.74 -14.36
CA ASP A 531 7.04 -19.63 -15.81
C ASP A 531 5.85 -18.73 -16.15
N ASP A 532 5.78 -18.24 -17.39
CA ASP A 532 4.70 -17.35 -17.85
C ASP A 532 3.50 -18.10 -18.46
N ASN A 533 3.64 -19.40 -18.65
CA ASN A 533 2.63 -20.27 -19.22
C ASN A 533 2.37 -21.50 -18.33
N ARG A 534 1.09 -21.87 -18.24
CA ARG A 534 0.62 -23.04 -17.49
C ARG A 534 1.23 -24.35 -17.99
N ALA A 535 1.39 -24.48 -19.31
CA ALA A 535 1.89 -25.72 -19.92
C ALA A 535 3.35 -26.00 -19.52
N ASP A 536 4.17 -24.96 -19.42
CA ASP A 536 5.60 -25.08 -19.10
C ASP A 536 5.88 -25.48 -17.64
N LEU A 537 4.87 -25.39 -16.77
CA LEU A 537 4.90 -25.86 -15.39
C LEU A 537 4.58 -27.36 -15.23
N ILE A 538 4.32 -28.06 -16.34
CA ILE A 538 4.23 -29.52 -16.38
C ILE A 538 5.60 -30.02 -16.84
N TYR A 539 6.42 -30.45 -15.90
CA TYR A 539 7.77 -30.92 -16.23
C TYR A 539 7.68 -32.36 -16.66
N GLU A 540 8.10 -32.63 -17.88
CA GLU A 540 8.23 -33.99 -18.39
C GLU A 540 9.60 -34.59 -18.04
N LYS A 541 9.79 -35.84 -18.44
CA LYS A 541 10.94 -36.66 -18.06
C LYS A 541 12.26 -36.04 -18.47
N ASP A 542 12.33 -35.38 -19.62
CA ASP A 542 13.50 -34.67 -20.14
C ASP A 542 13.96 -33.53 -19.21
N ARG A 543 13.02 -32.75 -18.66
CA ARG A 543 13.30 -31.70 -17.67
C ARG A 543 13.56 -32.25 -16.28
N LEU A 544 13.10 -33.45 -15.95
CA LEU A 544 13.28 -34.03 -14.62
C LEU A 544 14.56 -34.86 -14.51
N LEU A 545 15.03 -35.47 -15.60
CA LEU A 545 16.23 -36.30 -15.59
C LEU A 545 17.49 -35.49 -15.28
N ALA A 546 18.33 -36.05 -14.42
CA ALA A 546 19.66 -35.53 -14.15
C ALA A 546 20.48 -35.51 -15.46
N PRO A 547 21.29 -34.46 -15.69
CA PRO A 547 22.18 -34.40 -16.84
C PRO A 547 23.23 -35.52 -16.78
N LEU A 548 23.73 -35.96 -17.93
CA LEU A 548 24.83 -36.93 -18.01
C LEU A 548 26.13 -36.29 -17.54
N ALA A 549 26.81 -36.93 -16.59
CA ALA A 549 28.13 -36.52 -16.14
C ALA A 549 29.24 -37.03 -17.08
N GLU A 550 30.45 -36.49 -16.93
CA GLU A 550 31.63 -36.93 -17.68
C GLU A 550 31.91 -38.41 -17.39
N GLY A 551 31.97 -39.24 -18.45
CA GLY A 551 32.14 -40.70 -18.34
C GLY A 551 30.84 -41.51 -18.27
N MET A 552 29.66 -40.87 -18.35
CA MET A 552 28.38 -41.59 -18.49
C MET A 552 28.03 -41.82 -19.97
N THR A 553 27.46 -42.98 -20.26
CA THR A 553 26.90 -43.32 -21.57
C THR A 553 25.40 -42.95 -21.61
N PRO A 554 24.91 -42.27 -22.67
CA PRO A 554 23.48 -42.00 -22.79
C PRO A 554 22.71 -43.32 -23.01
N PRO A 555 21.60 -43.58 -22.30
CA PRO A 555 20.72 -44.69 -22.63
C PRO A 555 20.05 -44.48 -24.00
N PRO A 556 19.74 -45.56 -24.75
CA PRO A 556 19.79 -46.94 -24.30
C PRO A 556 21.18 -47.60 -24.40
N HIS A 557 21.56 -48.40 -23.40
CA HIS A 557 22.74 -49.27 -23.44
C HIS A 557 22.61 -50.47 -22.49
N ALA A 558 23.40 -51.52 -22.71
CA ALA A 558 23.42 -52.70 -21.85
C ALA A 558 23.96 -52.38 -20.43
N MET A 559 23.62 -53.23 -19.46
CA MET A 559 24.19 -53.14 -18.11
C MET A 559 25.71 -53.31 -18.15
N ALA A 560 26.39 -52.75 -17.14
CA ALA A 560 27.83 -52.86 -17.02
C ALA A 560 28.26 -54.36 -17.00
N PRO A 561 29.35 -54.74 -17.71
CA PRO A 561 29.76 -56.12 -17.82
C PRO A 561 29.98 -56.78 -16.45
N GLY A 562 29.38 -57.96 -16.24
CA GLY A 562 29.53 -58.73 -15.00
C GLY A 562 28.75 -58.20 -13.80
N THR A 563 27.86 -57.22 -13.99
CA THR A 563 26.94 -56.72 -12.96
C THR A 563 25.56 -57.33 -13.11
N ASP A 564 24.84 -57.47 -11.99
CA ASP A 564 23.42 -57.82 -11.96
C ASP A 564 22.56 -56.64 -11.47
N GLU A 565 21.23 -56.78 -11.50
CA GLU A 565 20.33 -55.73 -11.01
C GLU A 565 20.61 -55.36 -9.54
N ALA A 566 20.99 -56.34 -8.71
CA ALA A 566 21.26 -56.12 -7.29
C ALA A 566 22.48 -55.21 -7.08
N ASP A 567 23.51 -55.33 -7.92
CA ASP A 567 24.67 -54.45 -7.88
C ASP A 567 24.32 -52.98 -8.20
N TYR A 568 23.34 -52.74 -9.08
CA TYR A 568 22.79 -51.40 -9.32
C TYR A 568 22.07 -50.87 -8.07
N TYR A 569 21.19 -51.68 -7.45
CA TYR A 569 20.48 -51.28 -6.23
C TYR A 569 21.42 -50.98 -5.06
N LEU A 570 22.53 -51.73 -4.95
CA LEU A 570 23.55 -51.53 -3.93
C LEU A 570 24.56 -50.42 -4.27
N GLY A 571 24.47 -49.82 -5.46
CA GLY A 571 25.34 -48.74 -5.91
C GLY A 571 26.79 -49.17 -6.16
N ARG A 572 27.02 -50.42 -6.57
CA ARG A 572 28.36 -51.00 -6.81
C ARG A 572 28.87 -50.81 -8.24
N VAL A 573 28.06 -50.18 -9.10
CA VAL A 573 28.36 -49.95 -10.52
C VAL A 573 29.33 -48.77 -10.66
N GLN A 574 30.40 -48.98 -11.42
CA GLN A 574 31.39 -47.95 -11.75
C GLN A 574 31.02 -47.25 -13.08
N PRO A 575 31.49 -46.00 -13.29
CA PRO A 575 31.32 -45.33 -14.59
C PRO A 575 32.04 -46.12 -15.69
N THR A 576 31.31 -46.43 -16.75
CA THR A 576 31.83 -47.17 -17.92
C THR A 576 32.73 -46.26 -18.76
N THR A 577 34.00 -46.61 -18.89
CA THR A 577 34.86 -45.97 -19.89
C THR A 577 34.42 -46.42 -21.28
N SER A 578 34.37 -45.48 -22.23
CA SER A 578 33.82 -45.67 -23.58
C SER A 578 34.46 -46.80 -24.42
N GLU A 579 35.53 -47.44 -23.95
CA GLU A 579 36.15 -48.60 -24.59
C GLU A 579 35.54 -49.95 -24.17
N GLU A 580 34.85 -50.05 -23.02
CA GLU A 580 34.35 -51.33 -22.49
C GLU A 580 32.96 -51.73 -23.02
N VAL A 581 32.17 -50.78 -23.53
CA VAL A 581 30.80 -51.04 -24.06
C VAL A 581 30.82 -51.55 -25.51
N LEU A 582 31.97 -51.48 -26.20
CA LEU A 582 32.13 -51.88 -27.61
C LEU A 582 32.70 -53.30 -27.81
N ARG A 583 32.71 -54.15 -26.78
CA ARG A 583 33.16 -55.55 -26.87
C ARG A 583 32.05 -56.56 -26.62
#